data_AF-A0A951ABD5-F1
#
_entry.id   AF-A0A951ABD5-F1
#
_cell.length_a   1.000
_cell.length_b   1.000
_cell.length_c   1.000
_cell.angle_alpha   90.00
_cell.angle_beta   90.00
_cell.angle_gamma   90.00
#
_symmetry.space_group_name_H-M   'P 1'
#
loop_
_entity.id
_entity.type
_entity.pdbx_description
1 polymer ?
#
loop_
_entity_poly.entity_id
_entity_poly.type
_entity_poly.pdbx_seq_one_letter_code
_entity_poly.pdbx_strand_id
1 'polypeptide(L)'
;MGKTNADIRRDRRAEERRAAIRRALKERGLSRQKACELAGLKNANALGNFLTGRTRSLNLDTLEPLARVLNMTISELVGEIPPGKRMIVVDKADNVLISSSNLDAARLTAFGFAPSKCP
;
A
#
# COMPACT_ATOMS: atom_id res chain seq x y z
N MET A 1 13.89 -26.31 19.23
CA MET A 1 12.75 -26.61 18.33
C MET A 1 13.01 -25.93 16.99
N GLY A 2 13.20 -26.70 15.90
CA GLY A 2 13.43 -26.15 14.57
C GLY A 2 12.14 -25.57 13.96
N LYS A 3 12.26 -24.56 13.11
CA LYS A 3 11.12 -24.02 12.34
C LYS A 3 10.59 -25.09 11.38
N THR A 4 9.27 -25.22 11.26
CA THR A 4 8.68 -26.15 10.30
C THR A 4 8.85 -25.64 8.86
N ASN A 5 8.77 -26.52 7.87
CA ASN A 5 8.76 -26.12 6.44
C ASN A 5 7.66 -25.09 6.13
N ALA A 6 6.51 -25.17 6.81
CA ALA A 6 5.43 -24.20 6.66
C ALA A 6 5.81 -22.82 7.21
N ASP A 7 6.59 -22.76 8.30
CA ASP A 7 7.08 -21.50 8.87
C ASP A 7 8.12 -20.84 7.97
N ILE A 8 9.04 -21.64 7.41
CA ILE A 8 10.04 -21.16 6.46
C ILE A 8 9.37 -20.54 5.23
N ARG A 9 8.34 -21.21 4.68
CA ARG A 9 7.56 -20.69 3.55
C ARG A 9 6.83 -19.40 3.91
N ARG A 10 6.24 -19.31 5.11
CA ARG A 10 5.56 -18.10 5.59
C ARG A 10 6.53 -16.93 5.77
N ASP A 11 7.70 -17.18 6.36
CA ASP A 11 8.76 -16.18 6.51
C ASP A 11 9.25 -15.67 5.15
N ARG A 12 9.47 -16.58 4.18
CA ARG A 12 9.89 -16.21 2.82
C ARG A 12 8.86 -15.31 2.13
N ARG A 13 7.58 -15.70 2.15
CA ARG A 13 6.48 -14.90 1.57
C ARG A 13 6.33 -13.54 2.26
N ALA A 14 6.58 -13.46 3.57
CA ALA A 14 6.54 -12.19 4.29
C ALA A 14 7.70 -11.28 3.87
N GLU A 15 8.90 -11.83 3.62
CA GLU A 15 10.02 -11.03 3.12
C GLU A 15 9.83 -10.58 1.68
N GLU A 16 9.30 -11.44 0.80
CA GLU A 16 8.92 -11.09 -0.59
C GLU A 16 7.95 -9.89 -0.61
N ARG A 17 6.92 -9.93 0.24
CA ARG A 17 5.99 -8.80 0.46
C ARG A 17 6.69 -7.53 0.92
N ARG A 18 7.57 -7.62 1.91
CA ARG A 18 8.31 -6.45 2.42
C ARG A 18 9.18 -5.85 1.34
N ALA A 19 9.85 -6.69 0.55
CA ALA A 19 10.68 -6.25 -0.56
C ALA A 19 9.84 -5.50 -1.62
N ALA A 20 8.65 -6.00 -1.96
CA ALA A 20 7.72 -5.34 -2.87
C ALA A 20 7.31 -3.95 -2.37
N ILE A 21 6.87 -3.84 -1.11
CA ILE A 21 6.48 -2.54 -0.51
C ILE A 21 7.68 -1.57 -0.47
N ARG A 22 8.86 -2.03 -0.04
CA ARG A 22 10.07 -1.19 -0.01
C ARG A 22 10.44 -0.69 -1.41
N ARG A 23 10.31 -1.54 -2.42
CA ARG A 23 10.56 -1.20 -3.82
C ARG A 23 9.56 -0.15 -4.31
N ALA A 24 8.26 -0.36 -4.07
CA ALA A 24 7.21 0.59 -4.46
C ALA A 24 7.40 1.97 -3.81
N LEU A 25 7.75 2.01 -2.52
CA LEU A 25 8.08 3.25 -1.82
C LEU A 25 9.30 3.96 -2.43
N LYS A 26 10.35 3.19 -2.76
CA LYS A 26 11.57 3.73 -3.36
C LYS A 26 11.32 4.28 -4.77
N GLU A 27 10.59 3.55 -5.61
CA GLU A 27 10.22 3.98 -6.96
C GLU A 27 9.39 5.28 -6.94
N ARG A 28 8.61 5.48 -5.89
CA ARG A 28 7.79 6.69 -5.68
C ARG A 28 8.53 7.81 -4.94
N GLY A 29 9.75 7.58 -4.47
CA GLY A 29 10.50 8.54 -3.65
C GLY A 29 9.83 8.86 -2.30
N LEU A 30 8.96 7.97 -1.80
CA LEU A 30 8.19 8.20 -0.58
C LEU A 30 8.88 7.58 0.64
N SER A 31 8.96 8.36 1.72
CA SER A 31 9.29 7.82 3.04
C SER A 31 8.10 7.03 3.59
N ARG A 32 8.37 6.10 4.51
CA ARG A 32 7.31 5.29 5.17
C ARG A 32 6.27 6.18 5.86
N GLN A 33 6.74 7.20 6.59
CA GLN A 33 5.86 8.19 7.23
C GLN A 33 5.05 8.93 6.19
N LYS A 34 5.67 9.38 5.09
CA LYS A 34 4.96 10.12 4.06
C LYS A 34 3.89 9.29 3.36
N ALA A 35 4.17 8.02 3.10
CA ALA A 35 3.19 7.09 2.54
C ALA A 35 2.01 6.85 3.51
N CYS A 36 2.27 6.73 4.82
CA CYS A 36 1.21 6.63 5.83
C CYS A 36 0.36 7.91 5.94
N GLU A 37 1.00 9.08 5.90
CA GLU A 37 0.32 10.38 5.89
C GLU A 37 -0.60 10.50 4.68
N LEU A 38 -0.08 10.22 3.48
CA LEU A 38 -0.85 10.25 2.24
C LEU A 38 -1.98 9.21 2.24
N ALA A 39 -1.77 8.08 2.90
CA ALA A 39 -2.77 7.02 3.05
C ALA A 39 -3.83 7.35 4.12
N GLY A 40 -3.69 8.46 4.86
CA GLY A 40 -4.61 8.81 5.95
C GLY A 40 -4.59 7.80 7.10
N LEU A 41 -3.51 7.02 7.24
CA LEU A 41 -3.41 5.99 8.26
C LEU A 41 -3.13 6.64 9.62
N LYS A 42 -4.08 6.50 10.55
CA LYS A 42 -3.92 6.94 11.95
C LYS A 42 -2.76 6.25 12.68
N ASN A 43 -2.31 5.09 12.19
CA ASN A 43 -1.32 4.27 12.88
C ASN A 43 -0.23 3.74 11.95
N ALA A 44 0.84 4.52 11.79
CA ALA A 44 2.02 4.16 10.99
C ALA A 44 2.83 2.99 11.57
N ASN A 45 2.56 2.61 12.82
CA ASN A 45 3.30 1.57 13.53
C ASN A 45 3.09 0.18 12.92
N ALA A 46 1.90 -0.11 12.37
CA ALA A 46 1.61 -1.38 11.72
C ALA A 46 2.53 -1.61 10.51
N LEU A 47 2.66 -0.60 9.64
CA LEU A 47 3.55 -0.64 8.48
C LEU A 47 5.01 -0.75 8.91
N GLY A 48 5.42 -0.01 9.95
CA GLY A 48 6.75 -0.08 10.53
C GLY A 48 7.09 -1.49 11.05
N ASN A 49 6.19 -2.10 11.82
CA ASN A 49 6.36 -3.45 12.37
C ASN A 49 6.41 -4.51 11.28
N PHE A 50 5.61 -4.36 10.22
CA PHE A 50 5.66 -5.27 9.08
C PHE A 50 7.00 -5.15 8.33
N LEU A 51 7.42 -3.93 8.00
CA LEU A 51 8.67 -3.68 7.26
C LEU A 51 9.93 -4.04 8.05
N THR A 52 9.89 -3.98 9.38
CA THR A 52 11.00 -4.41 10.25
C THR A 52 10.99 -5.90 10.58
N GLY A 53 9.94 -6.62 10.16
CA GLY A 53 9.82 -8.06 10.37
C GLY A 53 9.26 -8.50 11.72
N ARG A 54 8.85 -7.55 12.57
CA ARG A 54 8.14 -7.83 13.83
C ARG A 54 6.79 -8.50 13.60
N THR A 55 6.14 -8.19 12.47
CA THR A 55 4.88 -8.81 12.06
C THR A 55 5.02 -9.48 10.70
N ARG A 56 4.33 -10.60 10.53
CA ARG A 56 4.27 -11.38 9.26
C ARG A 56 3.11 -10.98 8.35
N SER A 57 2.17 -10.18 8.85
CA SER A 57 0.92 -9.83 8.19
C SER A 57 0.55 -8.37 8.47
N LEU A 58 -0.07 -7.74 7.48
CA LEU A 58 -0.71 -6.43 7.60
C LEU A 58 -2.21 -6.62 7.41
N ASN A 59 -3.00 -5.78 8.08
CA ASN A 59 -4.45 -5.80 7.94
C ASN A 59 -4.85 -5.17 6.59
N LEU A 60 -5.94 -5.64 5.99
CA LEU A 60 -6.46 -5.09 4.72
C LEU A 60 -6.80 -3.61 4.85
N ASP A 61 -7.34 -3.19 5.99
CA ASP A 61 -7.63 -1.77 6.30
C ASP A 61 -6.39 -0.87 6.20
N THR A 62 -5.19 -1.44 6.37
CA THR A 62 -3.93 -0.71 6.20
C THR A 62 -3.35 -0.83 4.79
N LEU A 63 -3.55 -1.97 4.13
CA LEU A 63 -3.01 -2.25 2.80
C LEU A 63 -3.78 -1.50 1.72
N GLU A 64 -5.09 -1.40 1.82
CA GLU A 64 -5.95 -0.79 0.82
C GLU A 64 -5.63 0.70 0.58
N PRO A 65 -5.54 1.57 1.61
CA PRO A 65 -5.19 2.97 1.39
C PRO A 65 -3.72 3.14 0.94
N LEU A 66 -2.80 2.28 1.39
CA LEU A 66 -1.42 2.27 0.88
C LEU A 66 -1.35 1.90 -0.60
N ALA A 67 -2.12 0.90 -1.01
CA ALA A 67 -2.22 0.48 -2.41
C ALA A 67 -2.74 1.61 -3.29
N ARG A 68 -3.74 2.38 -2.84
CA ARG A 68 -4.23 3.58 -3.53
C ARG A 68 -3.15 4.65 -3.70
N VAL A 69 -2.43 4.99 -2.62
CA VAL A 69 -1.33 5.98 -2.68
C VAL A 69 -0.23 5.54 -3.65
N LEU A 70 0.09 4.25 -3.65
CA LEU A 70 1.10 3.66 -4.51
C LEU A 70 0.59 3.35 -5.92
N ASN A 71 -0.69 3.61 -6.22
CA ASN A 71 -1.42 3.21 -7.44
C ASN A 71 -1.09 1.77 -7.87
N MET A 72 -1.17 0.85 -6.93
CA MET A 72 -0.95 -0.59 -7.13
C MET A 72 -2.18 -1.34 -6.62
N THR A 73 -2.38 -2.56 -7.11
CA THR A 73 -3.35 -3.46 -6.50
C THR A 73 -2.81 -4.03 -5.18
N ILE A 74 -3.70 -4.48 -4.28
CA ILE A 74 -3.27 -5.14 -3.03
C ILE A 74 -2.37 -6.34 -3.36
N SER A 75 -2.72 -7.12 -4.39
CA SER A 75 -1.96 -8.30 -4.84
C SER A 75 -0.57 -7.94 -5.38
N GLU A 76 -0.40 -6.82 -6.08
CA GLU A 76 0.94 -6.32 -6.47
C GLU A 76 1.72 -5.81 -5.25
N LEU A 77 1.05 -5.12 -4.33
CA LEU A 77 1.66 -4.60 -3.10
C LEU A 77 2.17 -5.73 -2.21
N VAL A 78 1.45 -6.85 -2.15
CA VAL A 78 1.87 -8.07 -1.45
C VAL A 78 2.74 -9.01 -2.32
N GLY A 79 3.12 -8.61 -3.52
CA GLY A 79 4.01 -9.39 -4.39
C GLY A 79 3.45 -10.75 -4.82
N GLU A 80 2.13 -10.94 -4.75
CA GLU A 80 1.45 -12.10 -5.33
C GLU A 80 1.39 -12.00 -6.86
N ILE A 81 1.39 -10.77 -7.38
CA ILE A 81 1.43 -10.47 -8.82
C ILE A 81 2.63 -9.54 -9.08
N PRO A 82 3.42 -9.77 -10.15
CA PRO A 82 4.50 -8.86 -10.51
C PRO A 82 3.95 -7.45 -10.83
N PRO A 83 4.64 -6.37 -10.40
CA PRO A 83 4.19 -5.00 -10.63
C PRO A 83 4.11 -4.70 -12.13
N GLY A 84 2.99 -4.12 -12.57
CA GLY A 84 2.75 -3.76 -13.97
C GLY A 84 1.92 -4.79 -14.74
N LYS A 85 1.58 -5.93 -14.13
CA LYS A 85 0.59 -6.86 -14.70
C LYS A 85 -0.80 -6.41 -14.24
N ARG A 86 -1.30 -5.35 -14.89
CA ARG A 86 -2.68 -4.87 -14.69
C ARG A 86 -3.65 -6.01 -15.04
N MET A 87 -4.23 -6.66 -14.04
CA MET A 87 -5.47 -7.40 -14.25
C MET A 87 -6.54 -6.35 -14.54
N ILE A 88 -6.96 -6.28 -15.79
CA ILE A 88 -8.20 -5.61 -16.15
C ILE A 88 -9.29 -6.51 -15.55
N VAL A 89 -9.90 -6.09 -14.45
CA VAL A 89 -11.17 -6.69 -14.03
C VAL A 89 -12.19 -6.20 -15.03
N VAL A 90 -12.42 -6.99 -16.07
CA VAL A 90 -13.53 -6.79 -16.99
C VAL A 90 -14.75 -7.30 -16.24
N ASP A 91 -15.48 -6.39 -15.60
CA ASP A 91 -16.84 -6.70 -15.18
C ASP A 91 -17.64 -7.16 -16.41
N LYS A 92 -18.59 -8.07 -16.21
CA LYS A 92 -19.39 -8.73 -17.27
C LYS A 92 -20.24 -7.79 -18.14
N ALA A 93 -20.15 -6.47 -17.92
CA ALA A 93 -20.59 -5.43 -18.83
C ALA A 93 -19.35 -4.65 -19.22
N ASP A 94 -19.06 -4.54 -20.52
CA ASP A 94 -17.86 -3.96 -21.14
C ASP A 94 -17.61 -2.47 -20.80
N ASN A 95 -17.49 -2.12 -19.52
CA ASN A 95 -17.24 -0.78 -19.02
C ASN A 95 -15.80 -0.69 -18.52
N VAL A 96 -14.94 -0.22 -19.42
CA VAL A 96 -13.56 0.13 -19.12
C VAL A 96 -13.57 1.39 -18.24
N LEU A 97 -13.56 1.22 -16.91
CA LEU A 97 -13.34 2.33 -15.98
C LEU A 97 -11.85 2.66 -15.92
N ILE A 98 -11.34 3.37 -16.93
CA ILE A 98 -10.09 4.10 -16.82
C ILE A 98 -10.40 5.39 -16.06
N SER A 99 -10.22 5.39 -14.73
CA SER A 99 -10.15 6.65 -13.98
C SER A 99 -8.76 7.26 -14.19
N SER A 100 -8.50 7.72 -15.40
CA SER A 100 -7.41 8.64 -15.72
C SER A 100 -8.02 9.80 -16.48
N SER A 101 -8.49 10.78 -15.72
CA SER A 101 -8.74 12.15 -16.17
C SER A 101 -8.17 13.02 -15.04
N ASN A 102 -6.88 13.34 -15.11
CA ASN A 102 -6.35 14.60 -15.61
C ASN A 102 -6.97 15.83 -14.94
N LEU A 103 -6.10 16.59 -14.24
CA LEU A 103 -6.03 18.05 -14.24
C LEU A 103 -7.37 18.79 -14.38
N ASP A 104 -8.09 18.98 -13.28
CA ASP A 104 -8.88 20.20 -13.06
C ASP A 104 -9.19 20.38 -11.57
N ALA A 105 -8.30 21.08 -10.87
CA ALA A 105 -8.60 21.65 -9.55
C ALA A 105 -7.91 23.01 -9.42
N ALA A 106 -8.03 23.84 -10.46
CA ALA A 106 -8.03 25.27 -10.24
C ALA A 106 -9.39 25.64 -9.66
N ARG A 107 -9.38 26.30 -8.49
CA ARG A 107 -10.53 26.80 -7.71
C ARG A 107 -11.26 25.76 -6.86
N LEU A 108 -10.91 25.71 -5.58
CA LEU A 108 -11.78 26.23 -4.52
C LEU A 108 -11.00 26.34 -3.21
N THR A 109 -10.68 27.59 -2.89
CA THR A 109 -10.61 28.13 -1.54
C THR A 109 -11.60 27.50 -0.55
N ALA A 110 -11.16 27.45 0.70
CA ALA A 110 -11.95 27.33 1.92
C ALA A 110 -12.43 25.93 2.30
N PHE A 111 -11.57 25.14 2.95
CA PHE A 111 -11.96 24.44 4.18
C PHE A 111 -10.75 24.37 5.11
N GLY A 112 -10.86 25.04 6.26
CA GLY A 112 -9.86 25.02 7.31
C GLY A 112 -9.75 23.61 7.89
N PHE A 113 -8.62 22.96 7.64
CA PHE A 113 -8.21 21.77 8.38
C PHE A 113 -6.99 22.16 9.22
N ALA A 114 -7.25 22.55 10.46
CA ALA A 114 -6.21 22.82 11.44
C ALA A 114 -5.38 21.55 11.69
N PRO A 115 -4.04 21.62 11.77
CA PRO A 115 -3.24 20.51 12.23
C PRO A 115 -3.45 20.34 13.75
N SER A 116 -4.24 19.35 14.16
CA SER A 116 -4.29 18.93 15.55
C SER A 116 -2.93 18.33 15.92
N LYS A 117 -2.22 19.04 16.81
CA LYS A 117 -1.03 18.58 17.51
C LYS A 117 -1.29 17.18 18.09
N CYS A 118 -0.48 16.20 17.70
CA CYS A 118 -0.41 14.94 18.44
C CYS A 118 0.36 15.17 19.75
N PRO A 119 -0.10 14.63 20.89
CA PRO A 119 0.63 14.67 22.16
C PRO A 119 1.92 13.86 22.12
#